data_AF-A0AAV7K8F5-F1
#
_entry.id   AF-A0AAV7K8F5-F1
#
_cell.length_a   1.000
_cell.length_b   1.000
_cell.length_c   1.000
_cell.angle_alpha   90.00
_cell.angle_beta   90.00
_cell.angle_gamma   90.00
#
_symmetry.space_group_name_H-M   'P 1'
#
loop_
_entity.id
_entity.type
_entity.pdbx_description
1 polymer ?
#
loop_
_entity_poly.entity_id
_entity_poly.type
_entity_poly.pdbx_seq_one_letter_code
_entity_poly.pdbx_strand_id
1 'polypeptide(L)'
;MSGDGLVSEALNGLVSREDAKNALQIPIGIIPCGSGNTLIGTILCYSHEDYSILNAAFVFVKGLYGPSQCIDAGLCTLSDVNFYFFTSFNFGYVNDVTFESELVRRIGDIRFTFFAIGKLLLSRHAYKADISYLPHDADDDTIEDMSDSS
;
A
#
# COMPACT_ATOMS: atom_id res chain seq x y z
N MET A 1 -4.96 12.84 -7.20
CA MET A 1 -3.60 13.26 -7.60
C MET A 1 -2.78 13.53 -6.34
N SER A 2 -2.09 12.52 -5.83
CA SER A 2 -1.22 12.65 -4.64
C SER A 2 -0.36 11.39 -4.49
N GLY A 3 0.38 11.28 -3.39
CA GLY A 3 0.99 10.02 -2.95
C GLY A 3 0.08 9.19 -2.04
N ASP A 4 0.60 8.05 -1.58
CA ASP A 4 -0.13 7.04 -0.80
C ASP A 4 -0.73 7.59 0.51
N GLY A 5 -0.12 8.62 1.11
CA GLY A 5 -0.59 9.22 2.37
C GLY A 5 -2.00 9.81 2.26
N LEU A 6 -2.28 10.61 1.22
CA LEU A 6 -3.63 11.16 1.02
C LEU A 6 -4.63 10.08 0.63
N VAL A 7 -4.19 9.04 -0.10
CA VAL A 7 -5.06 7.91 -0.44
C VAL A 7 -5.46 7.16 0.83
N SER A 8 -4.50 6.90 1.72
CA SER A 8 -4.74 6.27 3.02
C SER A 8 -5.68 7.10 3.90
N GLU A 9 -5.50 8.43 3.96
CA GLU A 9 -6.38 9.32 4.72
C GLU A 9 -7.80 9.33 4.15
N ALA A 10 -7.95 9.44 2.82
CA ALA A 10 -9.25 9.41 2.17
C ALA A 10 -9.98 8.08 2.40
N LEU A 11 -9.28 6.95 2.26
CA LEU A 11 -9.87 5.63 2.48
C LEU A 11 -10.25 5.40 3.94
N ASN A 12 -9.39 5.75 4.90
CA ASN A 12 -9.74 5.68 6.32
C ASN A 12 -10.95 6.58 6.65
N GLY A 13 -11.01 7.76 6.03
CA GLY A 13 -12.18 8.64 6.11
C GLY A 13 -13.46 7.97 5.62
N LEU A 14 -13.42 7.28 4.48
CA LEU A 14 -14.58 6.54 3.95
C LEU A 14 -15.01 5.39 4.86
N VAL A 15 -14.06 4.64 5.41
CA VAL A 15 -14.34 3.51 6.33
C VAL A 15 -14.91 3.99 7.67
N SER A 16 -14.57 5.19 8.12
CA SER A 16 -15.06 5.75 9.39
C SER A 16 -16.53 6.21 9.37
N ARG A 17 -17.17 6.23 8.21
CA ARG A 17 -18.54 6.72 8.04
C ARG A 17 -19.57 5.67 8.45
N GLU A 18 -20.74 6.12 8.90
CA GLU A 18 -21.88 5.23 9.19
C GLU A 18 -22.35 4.46 7.94
N ASP A 19 -22.24 5.07 6.76
CA ASP A 19 -22.60 4.51 5.45
C ASP A 19 -21.41 3.88 4.71
N ALA A 20 -20.35 3.47 5.42
CA ALA A 20 -19.10 2.94 4.85
C ALA A 20 -19.32 1.88 3.75
N LYS A 21 -20.30 0.97 3.94
CA LYS A 21 -20.62 -0.07 2.95
C LYS A 21 -21.00 0.49 1.58
N ASN A 22 -21.70 1.62 1.54
CA ASN A 22 -22.08 2.29 0.30
C ASN A 22 -20.94 3.19 -0.20
N ALA A 23 -20.27 3.89 0.72
CA ALA A 23 -19.19 4.81 0.39
C ALA A 23 -17.99 4.10 -0.28
N LEU A 24 -17.67 2.88 0.16
CA LEU A 24 -16.59 2.06 -0.40
C LEU A 24 -16.93 1.42 -1.77
N GLN A 25 -18.19 1.47 -2.21
CA GLN A 25 -18.57 1.03 -3.56
C GLN A 25 -18.25 2.09 -4.63
N ILE A 26 -17.91 3.32 -4.20
CA ILE A 26 -17.53 4.39 -5.11
C ILE A 26 -16.12 4.07 -5.64
N PRO A 27 -15.92 3.92 -6.96
CA PRO A 27 -14.60 3.61 -7.51
C PRO A 27 -13.63 4.77 -7.29
N ILE A 28 -12.44 4.45 -6.77
CA ILE A 28 -11.41 5.44 -6.44
C ILE A 28 -10.24 5.30 -7.43
N GLY A 29 -9.97 6.38 -8.17
CA GLY A 29 -8.83 6.47 -9.08
C GLY A 29 -7.61 7.08 -8.40
N ILE A 30 -6.47 6.39 -8.47
CA ILE A 30 -5.20 6.88 -7.94
C ILE A 30 -4.32 7.32 -9.11
N ILE A 31 -3.96 8.61 -9.12
CA ILE A 31 -3.02 9.18 -10.09
C ILE A 31 -1.74 9.58 -9.35
N PRO A 32 -0.58 9.01 -9.71
CA PRO A 32 0.67 9.20 -8.99
C PRO A 32 1.16 10.64 -9.18
N CYS A 33 1.26 11.39 -8.08
CA CYS A 33 1.83 12.75 -8.09
C CYS A 33 2.79 13.00 -6.91
N GLY A 34 3.07 11.99 -6.08
CA GLY A 34 3.95 12.09 -4.91
C GLY A 34 5.30 11.37 -5.08
N SER A 35 6.06 11.29 -3.99
CA SER A 35 7.29 10.47 -3.89
C SER A 35 7.04 9.03 -3.39
N GLY A 36 5.91 8.80 -2.71
CA GLY A 36 5.46 7.46 -2.32
C GLY A 36 4.16 7.15 -3.05
N ASN A 37 4.24 6.29 -4.07
CA ASN A 37 3.10 5.87 -4.89
C ASN A 37 3.08 4.34 -5.04
N THR A 38 3.44 3.63 -3.97
CA THR A 38 3.55 2.18 -3.97
C THR A 38 2.22 1.52 -4.32
N LEU A 39 1.09 2.08 -3.87
CA LEU A 39 -0.23 1.48 -4.14
C LEU A 39 -0.56 1.47 -5.64
N ILE A 40 -0.41 2.61 -6.32
CA ILE A 40 -0.63 2.67 -7.78
C ILE A 40 0.47 1.94 -8.56
N GLY A 41 1.70 1.91 -8.05
CA GLY A 41 2.77 1.07 -8.62
C GLY A 41 2.38 -0.41 -8.64
N THR A 42 1.82 -0.93 -7.54
CA THR A 42 1.32 -2.31 -7.46
C THR A 42 0.14 -2.54 -8.40
N ILE A 43 -0.83 -1.62 -8.47
CA ILE A 43 -1.98 -1.71 -9.38
C ILE A 43 -1.52 -1.76 -10.85
N LEU A 44 -0.59 -0.90 -11.24
CA LEU A 44 -0.04 -0.88 -12.60
C LEU A 44 0.72 -2.16 -12.91
N CYS A 45 1.53 -2.66 -11.97
CA CYS A 45 2.24 -3.93 -12.10
C CYS A 45 1.26 -5.11 -12.31
N TYR A 46 0.19 -5.18 -11.52
CA TYR A 46 -0.85 -6.20 -11.65
C TYR A 46 -1.65 -6.07 -12.95
N SER A 47 -1.73 -4.84 -13.49
CA SER A 47 -2.39 -4.56 -14.77
C SER A 47 -1.47 -4.76 -15.98
N HIS A 48 -0.22 -5.17 -15.77
CA HIS A 48 0.84 -5.29 -16.78
C HIS A 48 1.11 -3.99 -17.55
N GLU A 49 1.03 -2.85 -16.85
CA GLU A 49 1.26 -1.53 -17.41
C GLU A 49 2.50 -0.88 -16.80
N ASP A 50 3.23 -0.10 -17.61
CA ASP A 50 4.39 0.65 -17.13
C ASP A 50 3.98 1.76 -16.15
N TYR A 51 4.89 2.09 -15.23
CA TYR A 51 4.69 3.20 -14.30
C TYR A 51 4.65 4.55 -15.04
N SER A 52 3.43 5.04 -15.29
CA SER A 52 3.18 6.31 -15.97
C SER A 52 1.84 6.90 -15.51
N ILE A 53 1.77 8.24 -15.46
CA ILE A 53 0.52 8.96 -15.17
C ILE A 53 -0.56 8.61 -16.19
N LEU A 54 -0.18 8.46 -17.47
CA LEU A 54 -1.12 8.13 -18.54
C LEU A 54 -1.67 6.71 -18.36
N ASN A 55 -0.81 5.76 -18.00
CA ASN A 55 -1.21 4.38 -17.76
C ASN A 55 -2.09 4.27 -16.50
N ALA A 56 -1.81 5.05 -15.44
CA ALA A 56 -2.66 5.13 -14.27
C ALA A 56 -4.07 5.64 -14.61
N ALA A 57 -4.17 6.68 -15.44
CA ALA A 57 -5.46 7.18 -15.92
C ALA A 57 -6.17 6.16 -16.83
N PHE A 58 -5.42 5.47 -17.70
CA PHE A 58 -5.95 4.42 -18.58
C PHE A 58 -6.51 3.24 -17.80
N VAL A 59 -5.76 2.70 -16.83
CA VAL A 59 -6.20 1.60 -15.96
C VAL A 59 -7.43 2.00 -15.16
N PHE A 60 -7.48 3.23 -14.64
CA PHE A 60 -8.67 3.74 -13.97
C PHE A 60 -9.91 3.72 -14.88
N VAL A 61 -9.81 4.30 -16.09
CA VAL A 61 -10.95 4.33 -17.03
C VAL A 61 -11.35 2.92 -17.46
N LYS A 62 -10.38 2.03 -17.71
CA LYS A 62 -10.63 0.62 -18.06
C LYS A 62 -11.35 -0.11 -16.92
N GLY A 63 -10.99 0.16 -15.67
CA GLY A 63 -11.60 -0.43 -14.48
C GLY A 63 -13.04 0.02 -14.23
N LEU A 64 -13.48 1.17 -14.74
CA LEU A 64 -14.87 1.64 -14.59
C LEU A 64 -15.89 0.80 -15.37
N TYR A 65 -15.45 0.13 -16.44
CA TYR A 65 -16.30 -0.67 -17.33
C TYR A 65 -15.95 -2.16 -17.32
N GLY A 66 -14.94 -2.56 -16.52
CA GLY A 66 -14.44 -3.92 -16.39
C GLY A 66 -14.74 -4.54 -15.02
N PRO A 67 -14.25 -5.76 -14.76
CA PRO A 67 -14.32 -6.35 -13.42
C PRO A 67 -13.62 -5.43 -12.41
N SER A 68 -14.34 -5.05 -11.35
CA SER A 68 -13.79 -4.20 -10.30
C SER A 68 -12.65 -4.91 -9.60
N GLN A 69 -11.49 -4.25 -9.51
CA GLN A 69 -10.38 -4.75 -8.70
C GLN A 69 -10.70 -4.47 -7.23
N CYS A 70 -10.96 -5.53 -6.47
CA CYS A 70 -11.02 -5.45 -5.02
C CYS A 70 -9.61 -5.31 -4.47
N ILE A 71 -9.43 -4.38 -3.52
CA ILE A 71 -8.17 -4.20 -2.80
C ILE A 71 -8.43 -4.61 -1.35
N ASP A 72 -7.62 -5.54 -0.86
CA ASP A 72 -7.67 -5.93 0.54
C ASP A 72 -7.10 -4.82 1.43
N ALA A 73 -7.72 -4.66 2.60
CA ALA A 73 -7.27 -3.70 3.61
C ALA A 73 -6.89 -4.45 4.89
N GLY A 74 -5.72 -4.15 5.43
CA GLY A 74 -5.33 -4.58 6.76
C GLY A 74 -5.92 -3.67 7.83
N LEU A 75 -6.49 -4.25 8.88
CA LEU A 75 -6.92 -3.52 10.07
C LEU A 75 -5.84 -3.60 11.14
N CYS A 76 -5.43 -2.45 11.66
CA CYS A 76 -4.57 -2.34 12.83
C CYS A 76 -5.33 -1.67 13.98
N THR A 77 -5.27 -2.27 15.16
CA THR A 77 -5.86 -1.72 16.39
C THR A 77 -4.73 -1.35 17.35
N LEU A 78 -4.65 -0.07 17.70
CA LEU A 78 -3.67 0.47 18.64
C LEU A 78 -4.39 1.17 19.79
N SER A 79 -4.32 0.62 21.01
CA SER A 79 -4.89 1.23 22.22
C SER A 79 -6.33 1.75 22.02
N ASP A 80 -7.19 0.92 21.43
CA ASP A 80 -8.60 1.21 21.07
C ASP A 80 -8.84 2.08 19.84
N VAL A 81 -7.79 2.52 19.14
CA VAL A 81 -7.90 3.22 17.86
C VAL A 81 -7.70 2.24 16.70
N ASN A 82 -8.69 2.15 15.83
CA ASN A 82 -8.62 1.37 14.60
C ASN A 82 -8.15 2.23 13.43
N PHE A 83 -7.17 1.75 12.67
CA PHE A 83 -6.79 2.34 11.39
C PHE A 83 -6.53 1.25 10.36
N TYR A 84 -6.85 1.57 9.11
CA TYR A 84 -6.71 0.67 7.98
C TYR A 84 -5.47 1.03 7.17
N PHE A 85 -4.74 0.02 6.70
CA PHE A 85 -3.63 0.17 5.78
C PHE A 85 -3.85 -0.68 4.52
N PHE A 86 -3.38 -0.16 3.38
CA PHE A 86 -3.65 -0.74 2.05
C PHE A 86 -2.39 -1.22 1.34
N THR A 87 -1.21 -0.94 1.92
CA THR A 87 0.08 -1.24 1.30
C THR A 87 0.94 -2.10 2.21
N SER A 88 1.38 -1.54 3.34
CA SER A 88 2.20 -2.27 4.29
C SER A 88 2.15 -1.64 5.68
N PHE A 89 2.36 -2.47 6.69
CA PHE A 89 2.62 -2.05 8.06
C PHE A 89 4.10 -2.31 8.34
N ASN A 90 4.83 -1.29 8.81
CA ASN A 90 6.28 -1.36 8.98
C ASN A 90 6.65 -1.11 10.45
N PHE A 91 7.58 -1.91 10.97
CA PHE A 91 8.12 -1.79 12.33
C PHE A 91 9.66 -1.87 12.31
N GLY A 92 10.29 -1.21 13.28
CA GLY A 92 11.73 -1.25 13.48
C GLY A 92 12.51 -0.43 12.44
N TYR A 93 13.62 -0.98 11.97
CA TYR A 93 14.60 -0.27 11.14
C TYR A 93 13.98 0.43 9.91
N VAL A 94 13.08 -0.25 9.19
CA VAL A 94 12.43 0.31 8.00
C VAL A 94 11.57 1.51 8.37
N ASN A 95 10.76 1.39 9.44
CA ASN A 95 9.94 2.49 9.95
C ASN A 95 10.79 3.70 10.37
N ASP A 96 11.92 3.42 11.01
CA ASP A 96 12.90 4.41 11.46
C ASP A 96 13.53 5.19 10.30
N VAL A 97 13.88 4.50 9.21
CA VAL A 97 14.39 5.13 7.98
C VAL A 97 13.29 5.99 7.36
N THR A 98 12.07 5.45 7.23
CA THR A 98 10.96 6.19 6.62
C THR A 98 10.63 7.45 7.43
N PHE A 99 10.48 7.34 8.75
CA PHE A 99 10.09 8.44 9.64
C PHE A 99 11.12 9.58 9.63
N GLU A 100 12.39 9.28 9.82
CA GLU A 100 13.42 10.34 9.85
C GLU A 100 13.67 10.96 8.48
N SER A 101 13.58 10.17 7.40
CA SER A 101 13.76 10.69 6.05
C SER A 101 12.68 11.70 5.65
N GLU A 102 11.47 11.65 6.25
CA GLU A 102 10.41 12.61 5.97
C GLU A 102 10.79 14.05 6.32
N LEU A 103 11.73 14.26 7.26
CA LEU A 103 12.27 15.59 7.57
C LEU A 103 12.93 16.27 6.36
N VAL A 104 13.43 15.47 5.41
CA VAL A 104 14.09 15.94 4.18
C VAL A 104 13.30 15.57 2.92
N ARG A 105 11.96 15.44 3.03
CA ARG A 105 11.05 15.10 1.91
C ARG A 105 11.30 15.88 0.62
N ARG A 106 11.80 17.12 0.72
CA ARG A 106 12.14 17.99 -0.43
C ARG A 106 13.25 17.46 -1.33
N ILE A 107 14.11 16.57 -0.84
CA ILE A 107 15.23 15.98 -1.60
C ILE A 107 14.76 14.80 -2.49
N GLY A 108 13.46 14.46 -2.45
CA GLY A 108 12.89 13.40 -3.27
C GLY A 108 13.24 12.02 -2.73
N ASP A 109 13.33 11.02 -3.61
CA ASP A 109 13.36 9.60 -3.22
C ASP A 109 14.73 9.13 -2.75
N ILE A 110 15.80 9.82 -3.16
CA ILE A 110 17.18 9.50 -2.75
C ILE A 110 17.37 9.59 -1.22
N ARG A 111 16.47 10.30 -0.52
CA ARG A 111 16.45 10.38 0.94
C ARG A 111 16.39 9.01 1.60
N PHE A 112 15.62 8.07 1.05
CA PHE A 112 15.48 6.74 1.62
C PHE A 112 16.82 5.99 1.59
N THR A 113 17.55 6.11 0.47
CA THR A 113 18.88 5.49 0.31
C THR A 113 19.90 6.05 1.30
N PHE A 114 19.98 7.38 1.45
CA PHE A 114 20.94 8.01 2.37
C PHE A 114 20.65 7.66 3.83
N PHE A 115 19.38 7.73 4.25
CA PHE A 115 19.01 7.39 5.62
C PHE A 115 19.18 5.91 5.92
N ALA A 116 18.87 5.03 4.95
CA ALA A 116 19.16 3.61 5.09
C ALA A 116 20.67 3.36 5.29
N ILE A 117 21.53 3.87 4.40
CA ILE A 117 22.98 3.66 4.55
C ILE A 117 23.50 4.25 5.87
N GLY A 118 23.08 5.48 6.20
CA GLY A 118 23.48 6.16 7.43
C GLY A 118 23.09 5.37 8.68
N LYS A 119 21.83 4.91 8.77
CA LYS A 119 21.37 4.11 9.91
C LYS A 119 22.04 2.75 9.98
N LEU A 120 22.24 2.08 8.84
CA LEU A 120 22.92 0.79 8.80
C LEU A 120 24.35 0.88 9.37
N LEU A 121 25.07 1.97 9.06
CA LEU A 121 26.46 2.17 9.48
C LEU A 121 26.58 2.72 10.91
N LEU A 122 25.67 3.60 11.33
CA LEU A 122 25.81 4.38 12.57
C LEU A 122 24.90 3.91 13.72
N SER A 123 23.77 3.27 13.41
CA SER A 123 22.71 2.94 14.38
C SER A 123 22.36 1.46 14.36
N ARG A 124 22.99 0.69 15.25
CA ARG A 124 22.65 -0.72 15.50
C ARG A 124 21.62 -0.87 16.62
N HIS A 125 20.47 -0.23 16.46
CA HIS A 125 19.37 -0.39 17.41
C HIS A 125 18.73 -1.77 17.25
N ALA A 126 18.60 -2.49 18.36
CA ALA A 126 17.80 -3.71 18.43
C ALA A 126 16.36 -3.33 18.79
N TYR A 127 15.41 -3.74 17.96
CA TYR A 127 13.98 -3.52 18.21
C TYR A 127 13.41 -4.80 18.83
N LYS A 128 12.91 -4.68 20.07
CA LYS A 128 12.24 -5.79 20.74
C LYS A 128 10.76 -5.76 20.37
N ALA A 129 10.25 -6.88 19.88
CA ALA A 129 8.84 -7.09 19.61
C ALA A 129 8.52 -8.57 19.80
N ASP A 130 7.35 -8.85 20.37
CA ASP A 130 6.77 -10.20 20.41
C ASP A 130 5.74 -10.29 19.30
N ILE A 131 5.94 -11.25 18.38
CA ILE A 131 5.09 -11.43 17.19
C ILE A 131 4.36 -12.75 17.30
N SER A 132 3.05 -12.71 17.15
CA SER A 132 2.19 -13.89 17.03
C SER A 132 1.39 -13.77 15.73
N TYR A 133 1.22 -14.86 15.00
CA TYR A 133 0.45 -14.91 13.76
C TYR A 133 -0.37 -16.19 13.70
N LEU A 134 -1.50 -16.13 12.99
CA LEU A 134 -2.32 -17.29 12.65
C LEU A 134 -1.99 -17.68 11.20
N PRO A 135 -1.35 -18.83 10.95
CA PRO A 135 -1.11 -19.28 9.58
C PRO A 135 -2.44 -19.59 8.89
N HIS A 136 -2.45 -19.42 7.57
CA HIS A 136 -3.55 -19.90 6.74
C HIS A 136 -3.26 -21.36 6.35
N ASP A 137 -4.18 -22.27 6.65
CA ASP A 137 -4.05 -23.69 6.29
C ASP A 137 -4.30 -23.85 4.79
N ALA A 138 -3.25 -24.20 4.03
CA ALA A 138 -3.26 -24.23 2.56
C ALA A 138 -3.89 -25.52 1.95
N ASP A 139 -4.77 -26.20 2.66
CA ASP A 139 -5.25 -27.55 2.27
C ASP A 139 -6.64 -27.58 1.58
N ASP A 140 -7.18 -26.45 1.10
CA ASP A 140 -8.47 -26.46 0.37
C ASP A 140 -8.51 -25.64 -0.94
N ASP A 141 -7.38 -25.11 -1.40
CA ASP A 141 -7.28 -24.50 -2.73
C ASP A 141 -6.55 -25.46 -3.68
N THR A 142 -7.29 -26.45 -4.19
CA THR A 142 -6.93 -27.06 -5.49
C THR A 142 -6.96 -25.96 -6.54
N ILE A 143 -5.81 -25.35 -6.77
CA ILE A 143 -5.50 -24.62 -8.00
C ILE A 143 -5.62 -25.67 -9.11
N GLU A 144 -6.77 -25.75 -9.77
CA GLU A 144 -6.86 -26.37 -11.08
C GLU A 144 -5.92 -25.57 -11.99
N ASP A 145 -4.75 -26.14 -12.24
CA ASP A 145 -3.84 -25.74 -13.29
C ASP A 145 -4.63 -25.58 -14.59
N MET A 146 -4.95 -24.34 -14.98
CA MET A 146 -5.26 -23.99 -16.37
C MET A 146 -3.97 -23.98 -17.20
N SER A 147 -3.25 -25.11 -17.17
CA SER A 147 -2.37 -25.53 -18.26
C SER A 147 -3.14 -26.53 -19.10
N ASP A 148 -3.99 -26.04 -20.01
CA ASP A 148 -4.21 -26.65 -21.32
C ASP A 148 -5.34 -25.92 -22.08
N SER A 149 -4.94 -25.02 -22.99
CA SER A 149 -5.53 -24.97 -24.33
C SER A 149 -4.68 -24.08 -25.24
N SER A 150 -3.72 -24.73 -25.91
CA SER A 150 -3.30 -24.58 -27.33
C SER A 150 -3.41 -23.22 -28.01
#